data_AF-A0A920P0V7-F1
#
_entry.id   AF-A0A920P0V7-F1
#
_cell.length_a   1.000
_cell.length_b   1.000
_cell.length_c   1.000
_cell.angle_alpha   90.00
_cell.angle_beta   90.00
_cell.angle_gamma   90.00
#
_symmetry.space_group_name_H-M   'P 1'
#
loop_
_entity.id
_entity.type
_entity.pdbx_description
1 polymer ?
#
loop_
_entity_poly.entity_id
_entity_poly.type
_entity_poly.pdbx_seq_one_letter_code
_entity_poly.pdbx_strand_id
1 'polypeptide(L)'
;MGAGPNSYIDEILALAGGRNVFSDLGFLYGSVSPEQLRVRKIDVVLISDRSQFDPRLTPGSRIEEIGNTLELPGPNIAETARHIARILHYDRVR
;
A
#
# COMPACT_ATOMS: atom_id res chain seq x y z
N MET A 1 8.16 7.29 -2.01
CA MET A 1 8.43 6.17 -2.94
C MET A 1 7.17 5.30 -2.97
N GLY A 2 6.84 4.73 -4.12
CA GLY A 2 5.78 3.74 -4.29
C GLY A 2 6.34 2.42 -4.81
N ALA A 3 5.53 1.37 -4.70
CA ALA A 3 5.83 0.04 -5.23
C ALA A 3 4.98 -0.22 -6.47
N GLY A 4 5.61 -0.63 -7.57
CA GLY A 4 4.92 -0.97 -8.82
C GLY A 4 4.67 -2.48 -8.97
N PRO A 5 4.32 -2.95 -10.18
CA PRO A 5 3.86 -4.31 -10.42
C PRO A 5 4.95 -5.36 -10.17
N ASN A 6 4.55 -6.56 -9.73
CA ASN A 6 5.45 -7.68 -9.43
C ASN A 6 6.50 -7.37 -8.34
N SER A 7 6.29 -6.30 -7.58
CA SER A 7 7.04 -6.06 -6.35
C SER A 7 6.47 -6.93 -5.23
N TYR A 8 7.27 -7.14 -4.18
CA TYR A 8 6.81 -7.82 -2.97
C TYR A 8 5.53 -7.19 -2.40
N ILE A 9 5.47 -5.85 -2.38
CA ILE A 9 4.31 -5.11 -1.89
C ILE A 9 3.09 -5.32 -2.78
N ASP A 10 3.27 -5.35 -4.10
CA ASP A 10 2.20 -5.62 -5.07
C ASP A 10 1.59 -7.03 -4.86
N GLU A 11 2.45 -8.04 -4.67
CA GLU A 11 2.01 -9.42 -4.39
C GLU A 11 1.27 -9.53 -3.06
N ILE A 12 1.79 -8.91 -1.99
CA ILE A 12 1.11 -8.91 -0.69
C ILE A 12 -0.24 -8.20 -0.77
N LEU A 13 -0.32 -7.06 -1.46
CA LEU A 13 -1.58 -6.35 -1.67
C LEU A 13 -2.58 -7.23 -2.42
N ALA A 14 -2.16 -7.93 -3.47
CA ALA A 14 -3.01 -8.85 -4.21
C ALA A 14 -3.49 -10.01 -3.33
N LEU A 15 -2.59 -10.63 -2.55
CA LEU A 15 -2.94 -11.72 -1.61
C LEU A 15 -3.93 -11.26 -0.53
N ALA A 16 -3.83 -10.01 -0.08
CA ALA A 16 -4.75 -9.40 0.88
C ALA A 16 -6.12 -9.01 0.26
N GLY A 17 -6.31 -9.24 -1.05
CA GLY A 17 -7.51 -8.83 -1.79
C GLY A 17 -7.58 -7.33 -2.09
N GLY A 18 -6.44 -6.64 -2.02
CA GLY A 18 -6.26 -5.27 -2.44
C GLY A 18 -5.86 -5.15 -3.92
N ARG A 19 -5.83 -3.91 -4.40
CA ARG A 19 -5.32 -3.57 -5.72
C ARG A 19 -4.33 -2.43 -5.59
N ASN A 20 -3.10 -2.66 -5.99
CA ASN A 20 -2.10 -1.60 -6.07
C ASN A 20 -2.46 -0.63 -7.20
N VAL A 21 -2.51 0.66 -6.87
CA VAL A 21 -2.86 1.72 -7.81
C VAL A 21 -1.73 2.07 -8.78
N PHE A 22 -0.54 1.50 -8.56
CA PHE A 22 0.66 1.73 -9.37
C PHE A 22 1.11 0.49 -10.15
N SER A 23 0.30 -0.57 -10.22
CA SER A 23 0.65 -1.78 -11.00
C SER A 23 0.77 -1.52 -12.51
N ASP A 24 0.39 -0.33 -13.00
CA ASP A 24 0.58 0.11 -14.38
C ASP A 24 1.92 0.82 -14.63
N LEU A 25 2.65 1.17 -13.58
CA LEU A 25 3.91 1.90 -13.69
C LEU A 25 5.07 0.91 -13.87
N GLY A 26 5.89 1.07 -14.91
CA GLY A 26 6.95 0.12 -15.28
C GLY A 26 8.17 0.04 -14.34
N PHE A 27 8.06 0.48 -13.09
CA PHE A 27 9.13 0.38 -12.09
C PHE A 27 8.74 -0.59 -10.96
N LEU A 28 9.72 -1.25 -10.34
CA LEU A 28 9.47 -2.08 -9.15
C LEU A 28 9.30 -1.23 -7.89
N TYR A 29 10.22 -0.28 -7.68
CA TYR A 29 10.16 0.71 -6.60
C TYR A 29 10.66 2.04 -7.15
N GLY A 30 9.94 3.12 -6.90
CA GLY A 30 10.25 4.40 -7.54
C GLY A 30 9.56 5.59 -6.91
N SER A 31 10.03 6.78 -7.27
CA SER A 31 9.34 8.02 -6.92
C SER A 31 8.04 8.12 -7.70
N VAL A 32 6.96 8.47 -6.99
CA VAL A 32 5.65 8.77 -7.57
C VAL A 32 5.42 10.27 -7.42
N SER A 33 5.02 10.93 -8.49
CA SER A 33 4.76 12.37 -8.44
C SER A 33 3.45 12.68 -7.68
N PRO A 34 3.31 13.88 -7.10
CA PRO A 34 2.05 14.36 -6.52
C PRO A 34 0.86 14.24 -7.48
N GLU A 35 1.06 14.52 -8.76
CA GLU A 35 0.02 14.43 -9.79
C GLU A 35 -0.41 12.99 -10.02
N GLN A 36 0.54 12.05 -10.07
CA GLN A 36 0.24 10.62 -10.21
C GLN A 36 -0.59 10.08 -9.05
N LEU A 37 -0.34 10.56 -7.82
CA LEU A 37 -1.19 10.26 -6.66
C LEU A 37 -2.60 10.83 -6.84
N ARG A 38 -2.70 12.08 -7.27
CA ARG A 38 -3.95 12.85 -7.27
C ARG A 38 -4.94 12.45 -8.38
N VAL A 39 -4.45 11.88 -9.49
CA VAL A 39 -5.31 11.36 -10.57
C VAL A 39 -5.84 9.95 -10.31
N ARG A 40 -5.41 9.31 -9.22
CA ARG A 40 -5.80 7.93 -8.88
C ARG A 40 -6.85 7.92 -7.79
N LYS A 41 -7.82 7.01 -7.92
CA LYS A 41 -8.71 6.67 -6.81
C LYS A 41 -7.93 5.79 -5.82
N ILE A 42 -7.59 6.37 -4.68
CA ILE A 42 -6.86 5.70 -3.60
C ILE A 42 -7.82 5.61 -2.41
N ASP A 43 -8.13 4.39 -1.98
CA ASP A 43 -9.01 4.18 -0.83
C ASP A 43 -8.19 4.17 0.49
N VAL A 44 -6.96 3.65 0.44
CA VAL A 44 -6.05 3.54 1.58
C VAL A 44 -4.60 3.80 1.15
N VAL A 45 -3.86 4.56 1.95
CA VAL A 45 -2.41 4.76 1.86
C VAL A 45 -1.76 4.00 3.00
N LEU A 46 -0.85 3.08 2.68
CA LEU A 46 -0.06 2.36 3.67
C LEU A 46 1.30 3.05 3.81
N ILE A 47 1.65 3.47 5.03
CA ILE A 47 2.93 4.14 5.32
C ILE A 47 3.79 3.30 6.27
N SER A 48 5.09 3.23 6.01
CA SER A 48 6.04 2.59 6.92
C SER A 48 6.25 3.43 8.17
N ASP A 49 6.80 2.81 9.23
CA ASP A 49 7.22 3.54 10.43
C ASP A 49 8.13 4.71 10.01
N ARG A 50 7.81 5.91 10.48
CA ARG A 50 8.58 7.15 10.24
C ARG A 50 8.51 7.73 8.83
N SER A 51 7.62 7.24 7.96
CA SER A 51 7.33 7.90 6.68
C SER A 51 6.38 9.08 6.87
N GLN A 52 6.83 10.29 6.53
CA GLN A 52 5.95 11.45 6.42
C GLN A 52 5.20 11.41 5.08
N PHE A 53 3.88 11.46 5.13
CA PHE A 53 3.00 11.54 3.95
C PHE A 53 2.06 12.74 4.08
N ASP A 54 1.93 13.54 3.02
CA ASP A 54 1.01 14.69 2.98
C ASP A 54 -0.42 14.21 2.63
N PRO A 55 -1.38 14.24 3.58
CA PRO A 55 -2.74 13.75 3.33
C PRO A 55 -3.48 14.49 2.22
N ARG A 56 -3.06 15.71 1.87
CA ARG A 56 -3.69 16.53 0.83
C ARG A 56 -3.46 15.99 -0.58
N LEU A 57 -2.51 15.06 -0.74
CA LEU A 57 -2.23 14.40 -2.02
C LEU A 57 -3.30 13.37 -2.39
N THR A 58 -3.97 12.79 -1.39
CA THR A 58 -4.99 11.75 -1.57
C THR A 58 -6.22 12.06 -0.70
N PRO A 59 -7.02 13.08 -1.07
CA PRO A 59 -8.17 13.49 -0.28
C PRO A 59 -9.21 12.36 -0.17
N GLY A 60 -9.66 12.09 1.06
CA GLY A 60 -10.67 11.06 1.34
C GLY A 60 -10.12 9.64 1.50
N SER A 61 -8.83 9.41 1.24
CA SER A 61 -8.17 8.14 1.54
C SER A 61 -7.93 7.97 3.04
N ARG A 62 -8.01 6.74 3.54
CA ARG A 62 -7.48 6.41 4.87
C ARG A 62 -5.96 6.36 4.81
N ILE A 63 -5.29 6.74 5.89
CA ILE A 63 -3.84 6.64 6.02
C ILE A 63 -3.57 5.70 7.18
N GLU A 64 -2.85 4.62 6.91
CA GLU A 64 -2.64 3.52 7.85
C GLU A 64 -1.14 3.26 7.99
N GLU A 65 -0.64 3.38 9.21
CA GLU A 65 0.74 3.09 9.54
C GLU A 65 0.91 1.60 9.82
N ILE A 66 1.76 0.95 9.04
CA ILE A 66 1.95 -0.51 9.05
C ILE A 66 3.32 -0.94 9.58
N GLY A 67 4.11 0.03 10.05
CA GLY A 67 5.45 -0.22 10.56
C GLY A 67 6.44 -0.70 9.49
N ASN A 68 7.38 -1.55 9.88
CA ASN A 68 8.36 -2.19 8.99
C ASN A 68 7.85 -3.48 8.32
N THR A 69 6.55 -3.80 8.47
CA THR A 69 5.92 -5.06 8.04
C THR A 69 6.10 -5.34 6.53
N LEU A 70 6.26 -4.29 5.71
CA LEU A 70 6.42 -4.39 4.25
C LEU A 70 7.87 -4.20 3.75
N GLU A 71 8.84 -4.00 4.64
CA GLU A 71 10.20 -3.63 4.22
C GLU A 71 11.02 -4.82 3.68
N LEU A 72 10.74 -6.04 4.15
CA LEU A 72 11.51 -7.23 3.77
C LEU A 72 10.59 -8.43 3.50
N PRO A 73 10.76 -9.13 2.37
CA PRO A 73 10.19 -10.47 2.20
C PRO A 73 10.84 -11.40 3.23
N GLY A 74 10.01 -12.14 3.97
CA GLY A 74 10.47 -12.97 5.08
C GLY A 74 9.50 -14.10 5.44
N PRO A 75 9.78 -14.87 6.50
CA PRO A 75 8.96 -16.03 6.88
C PRO A 75 7.51 -15.66 7.25
N ASN A 76 7.26 -14.39 7.55
CA ASN A 76 5.97 -13.91 8.06
C ASN A 76 4.99 -13.43 6.97
N ILE A 77 5.23 -13.76 5.70
CA ILE A 77 4.40 -13.33 4.54
C ILE A 77 2.90 -13.53 4.78
N ALA A 78 2.48 -14.70 5.28
CA ALA A 78 1.07 -15.00 5.52
C ALA A 78 0.47 -14.12 6.62
N GLU A 79 1.24 -13.80 7.66
CA GLU A 79 0.82 -12.91 8.74
C GLU A 79 0.72 -11.47 8.25
N THR A 80 1.72 -11.02 7.48
CA THR A 80 1.72 -9.73 6.81
C THR A 80 0.50 -9.57 5.91
N ALA A 81 0.23 -10.52 5.02
CA ALA A 81 -0.96 -10.49 4.16
C ALA A 81 -2.26 -10.44 4.96
N ARG A 82 -2.36 -11.21 6.06
CA ARG A 82 -3.53 -11.18 6.95
C ARG A 82 -3.68 -9.85 7.69
N HIS A 83 -2.58 -9.22 8.09
CA HIS A 83 -2.60 -7.88 8.68
C HIS A 83 -3.14 -6.87 7.67
N ILE A 84 -2.56 -6.83 6.46
CA ILE A 84 -3.03 -5.94 5.39
C ILE A 84 -4.51 -6.20 5.06
N ALA A 85 -4.95 -7.47 5.00
CA ALA A 85 -6.35 -7.79 4.75
C ALA A 85 -7.30 -7.20 5.81
N ARG A 86 -6.92 -7.19 7.09
CA ARG A 86 -7.72 -6.55 8.16
C ARG A 86 -7.84 -5.04 7.97
N ILE A 87 -6.79 -4.39 7.48
CA ILE A 87 -6.80 -2.96 7.18
C ILE A 87 -7.70 -2.67 5.98
N LEU A 88 -7.57 -3.45 4.90
CA LEU A 88 -8.31 -3.25 3.66
C LEU A 88 -9.80 -3.54 3.81
N HIS A 89 -10.15 -4.58 4.57
CA HIS A 89 -11.54 -5.06 4.74
C HIS A 89 -12.13 -4.69 6.11
N TYR A 90 -11.66 -3.60 6.72
CA TYR A 90 -12.05 -3.16 8.07
C TYR A 90 -13.58 -3.20 8.30
N ASP A 91 -14.37 -2.81 7.31
CA ASP A 91 -15.84 -2.76 7.40
C ASP A 91 -16.54 -4.13 7.31
N ARG A 92 -15.85 -5.18 6.86
CA ARG A 92 -16.40 -6.54 6.67
C ARG A 92 -16.09 -7.51 7.81
N VAL A 93 -15.24 -7.12 8.75
CA VAL A 93 -14.79 -7.96 9.88
C VAL A 93 -15.56 -7.61 11.18
N ARG A 94 -16.71 -6.92 11.07
CA ARG A 94 -17.56 -6.52 12.20
C ARG A 94 -18.87 -7.30 12.25
#